data_AF-A0A6J7EMP9-F1
#
_entry.id   AF-A0A6J7EMP9-F1
#
_cell.length_a   1.000
_cell.length_b   1.000
_cell.length_c   1.000
_cell.angle_alpha   90.00
_cell.angle_beta   90.00
_cell.angle_gamma   90.00
#
_symmetry.space_group_name_H-M   'P 1'
#
loop_
_entity.id
_entity.type
_entity.pdbx_description
1 polymer ?
#
loop_
_entity_poly.entity_id
_entity_poly.type
_entity_poly.pdbx_seq_one_letter_code
_entity_poly.pdbx_strand_id
1 'polypeptide(L)'
;MAVRQASVRRRVQDLQSRVVTLRADVAVLNEQIEVLDEEVESLRVRAMVSETPLAIKEHAEASRHAELAHKARDIAAQQISELEIERDELLDDVALEVG
;
A
#
# COMPACT_ATOMS: atom_id res chain seq x y z
N MET A 1 5.55 34.06 13.61
CA MET A 1 4.35 33.21 13.81
C MET A 1 3.54 33.00 12.54
N ALA A 2 2.92 34.02 11.92
CA ALA A 2 2.04 33.83 10.75
C ALA A 2 2.67 33.12 9.53
N VAL A 3 3.94 33.43 9.21
CA VAL A 3 4.66 32.80 8.08
C VAL A 3 4.92 31.32 8.33
N ARG A 4 5.28 30.95 9.56
CA ARG A 4 5.49 29.55 9.96
C ARG A 4 4.19 28.75 9.89
N GLN A 5 3.09 29.29 10.42
CA GLN A 5 1.76 28.66 10.33
C GLN A 5 1.28 28.45 8.89
N ALA A 6 1.57 29.38 7.99
CA ALA A 6 1.26 29.21 6.56
C ALA A 6 2.08 28.06 5.94
N SER A 7 3.36 27.95 6.31
CA SER A 7 4.24 26.87 5.85
C SER A 7 3.79 25.50 6.36
N VAL A 8 3.45 25.37 7.65
CA VAL A 8 2.97 24.10 8.22
C VAL A 8 1.65 23.69 7.59
N ARG A 9 0.68 24.61 7.43
CA ARG A 9 -0.58 24.30 6.74
C ARG A 9 -0.37 23.77 5.33
N ARG A 10 0.55 24.37 4.57
CA ARG A 10 0.88 23.87 3.23
C ARG A 10 1.47 22.46 3.28
N ARG A 11 2.35 22.18 4.25
CA ARG A 11 2.92 20.84 4.42
C ARG A 11 1.87 19.81 4.82
N VAL A 12 0.98 20.12 5.75
CA VAL A 12 -0.14 19.25 6.14
C VAL A 12 -1.03 18.93 4.94
N GLN A 13 -1.34 19.91 4.10
CA GLN A 13 -2.12 19.70 2.86
C GLN A 13 -1.39 18.80 1.85
N ASP A 14 -0.08 18.97 1.70
CA ASP A 14 0.76 18.12 0.86
C ASP A 14 0.78 16.67 1.36
N LEU A 15 1.02 16.46 2.65
CA LEU A 15 0.98 15.14 3.29
C LEU A 15 -0.40 14.46 3.12
N GLN A 16 -1.48 15.21 3.34
CA GLN A 16 -2.84 14.70 3.16
C GLN A 16 -3.11 14.29 1.69
N SER A 17 -2.65 15.10 0.73
CA SER A 17 -2.80 14.79 -0.69
C SER A 17 -2.06 13.50 -1.06
N ARG A 18 -0.85 13.31 -0.54
CA ARG A 18 -0.06 12.08 -0.73
C ARG A 18 -0.73 10.86 -0.11
N VAL A 19 -1.30 10.98 1.09
CA VAL A 19 -2.07 9.92 1.75
C VAL A 19 -3.28 9.51 0.92
N VAL A 20 -4.02 10.48 0.37
CA VAL A 20 -5.19 10.20 -0.49
C VAL A 20 -4.78 9.42 -1.73
N THR A 21 -3.69 9.82 -2.41
CA THR A 21 -3.18 9.08 -3.57
C THR A 21 -2.76 7.67 -3.21
N LEU A 22 -1.96 7.48 -2.16
CA LEU A 22 -1.51 6.15 -1.74
C LEU A 22 -2.67 5.25 -1.32
N ARG A 23 -3.72 5.79 -0.71
CA ARG A 23 -4.94 5.02 -0.38
C ARG A 23 -5.66 4.53 -1.64
N ALA A 24 -5.71 5.36 -2.69
CA ALA A 24 -6.25 4.94 -3.98
C ALA A 24 -5.39 3.83 -4.61
N ASP A 25 -4.06 3.97 -4.55
CA ASP A 25 -3.13 2.95 -5.05
C ASP A 25 -3.29 1.62 -4.29
N VAL A 26 -3.42 1.66 -2.96
CA VAL A 26 -3.69 0.48 -2.13
C VAL A 26 -5.02 -0.18 -2.49
N ALA A 27 -6.06 0.59 -2.78
CA ALA A 27 -7.34 0.03 -3.22
C ALA A 27 -7.20 -0.75 -4.53
N VAL A 28 -6.51 -0.17 -5.52
CA VAL A 28 -6.22 -0.84 -6.79
C VAL A 28 -5.35 -2.09 -6.59
N LEU A 29 -4.33 -2.01 -5.73
CA LEU A 29 -3.49 -3.17 -5.42
C LEU A 29 -4.29 -4.29 -4.75
N ASN A 30 -5.23 -3.97 -3.86
CA ASN A 30 -6.09 -4.99 -3.25
C ASN A 30 -6.97 -5.69 -4.30
N GLU A 31 -7.58 -4.96 -5.24
CA GLU A 31 -8.35 -5.55 -6.34
C GLU A 31 -7.49 -6.48 -7.20
N GLN A 32 -6.23 -6.10 -7.48
CA GLN A 32 -5.30 -6.94 -8.25
C GLN A 32 -4.88 -8.19 -7.48
N ILE A 33 -4.63 -8.05 -6.17
CA ILE A 33 -4.28 -9.16 -5.28
C ILE A 33 -5.39 -10.21 -5.27
N GLU A 34 -6.66 -9.79 -5.17
CA GLU A 34 -7.79 -10.73 -5.20
C GLU A 34 -7.77 -11.61 -6.45
N VAL A 35 -7.55 -11.02 -7.62
CA VAL A 35 -7.46 -11.76 -8.90
C VAL A 35 -6.24 -12.68 -8.93
N LEU A 36 -5.08 -12.21 -8.44
CA LEU A 36 -3.85 -13.01 -8.41
C LEU A 36 -3.96 -14.20 -7.45
N ASP A 37 -4.58 -14.01 -6.29
CA ASP A 37 -4.78 -15.08 -5.31
C ASP A 37 -5.73 -16.16 -5.84
N GLU A 38 -6.79 -15.77 -6.55
CA GLU A 38 -7.68 -16.69 -7.26
C GLU A 38 -6.93 -17.50 -8.34
N GLU A 39 -6.05 -16.83 -9.11
CA GLU A 39 -5.22 -17.49 -10.12
C GLU A 39 -4.24 -18.48 -9.50
N VAL A 40 -3.56 -18.08 -8.42
CA VAL A 40 -2.64 -18.93 -7.67
C VAL A 40 -3.35 -20.19 -7.17
N GLU A 41 -4.53 -20.04 -6.58
CA GLU A 41 -5.29 -21.17 -6.05
C GLU A 41 -5.74 -22.13 -7.17
N SER A 42 -6.19 -21.60 -8.30
CA SER A 42 -6.57 -22.40 -9.47
C SER A 42 -5.37 -23.20 -10.02
N LEU A 43 -4.21 -22.56 -10.16
CA LEU A 43 -2.98 -23.20 -10.60
C LEU A 43 -2.46 -24.22 -9.58
N ARG A 44 -2.64 -23.97 -8.28
CA ARG A 44 -2.29 -24.90 -7.21
C ARG A 44 -3.04 -26.22 -7.36
N VAL A 45 -4.36 -26.15 -7.57
CA VAL A 45 -5.20 -27.34 -7.82
C VAL A 45 -4.70 -28.06 -9.07
N ARG A 46 -4.43 -27.35 -10.17
CA ARG A 46 -3.93 -27.94 -11.41
C ARG A 46 -2.59 -28.63 -11.26
N ALA A 47 -1.65 -28.00 -10.55
CA ALA A 47 -0.32 -28.56 -10.28
C ALA A 47 -0.40 -29.85 -9.46
N MET A 48 -1.28 -29.88 -8.45
CA MET A 48 -1.52 -31.07 -7.64
C MET A 48 -2.17 -32.22 -8.41
N VAL A 49 -3.13 -31.92 -9.29
CA VAL A 49 -3.86 -32.96 -10.05
C VAL A 49 -3.04 -33.50 -11.20
N SER A 50 -2.30 -32.64 -11.91
CA SER A 50 -1.63 -33.03 -13.15
C SER A 50 -0.23 -33.58 -12.92
N GLU A 51 0.40 -33.23 -11.79
CA GLU A 51 1.79 -33.58 -11.41
C GLU A 51 2.84 -33.29 -12.50
N THR A 52 2.50 -32.42 -13.47
CA THR A 52 3.41 -32.09 -14.57
C THR A 52 4.40 -31.00 -14.15
N PRO A 53 5.66 -31.07 -14.61
CA PRO A 53 6.63 -30.00 -14.36
C PRO A 53 6.16 -28.62 -14.85
N LEU A 54 5.37 -28.57 -15.93
CA LEU A 54 4.82 -27.33 -16.46
C LEU A 54 3.82 -26.70 -15.48
N ALA A 55 2.87 -27.47 -14.97
CA ALA A 55 1.87 -26.95 -14.02
C ALA A 55 2.50 -26.48 -12.70
N ILE A 56 3.55 -27.16 -12.23
CA ILE A 56 4.32 -26.72 -11.05
C ILE A 56 5.00 -25.38 -11.32
N LYS A 57 5.59 -25.21 -12.50
CA LYS A 57 6.27 -23.97 -12.89
C LYS A 57 5.30 -22.79 -12.96
N GLU A 58 4.15 -22.96 -13.61
CA GLU A 58 3.14 -21.90 -13.75
C GLU A 58 2.58 -21.48 -12.37
N HIS A 59 2.30 -22.45 -11.49
CA HIS A 59 1.91 -22.14 -10.11
C HIS A 59 3.00 -21.31 -9.40
N ALA A 60 4.27 -21.72 -9.50
CA ALA A 60 5.37 -20.99 -8.85
C ALA A 60 5.55 -19.55 -9.39
N GLU A 61 5.34 -19.33 -10.70
CA GLU A 61 5.38 -18.01 -11.32
C GLU A 61 4.22 -17.13 -10.82
N ALA A 62 3.00 -17.66 -10.79
CA ALA A 62 1.83 -16.95 -10.26
C ALA A 62 2.00 -16.62 -8.77
N SER A 63 2.47 -17.56 -7.95
CA SER A 63 2.72 -17.31 -6.51
C SER A 63 3.70 -16.17 -6.30
N ARG A 64 4.78 -16.13 -7.09
CA ARG A 64 5.76 -15.03 -7.04
C ARG A 64 5.13 -13.69 -7.41
N HIS A 65 4.21 -13.65 -8.37
CA HIS A 65 3.52 -12.42 -8.74
C HIS A 65 2.60 -11.92 -7.61
N ALA A 66 1.81 -12.81 -7.02
CA ALA A 66 0.97 -12.49 -5.86
C ALA A 66 1.81 -11.97 -4.68
N GLU A 67 2.91 -12.64 -4.34
CA GLU A 67 3.83 -12.21 -3.28
C GLU A 67 4.39 -10.80 -3.51
N LEU A 68 4.78 -10.46 -4.74
CA LEU A 68 5.27 -9.12 -5.08
C LEU A 68 4.16 -8.06 -4.95
N ALA A 69 2.92 -8.39 -5.36
CA ALA A 69 1.77 -7.51 -5.22
C ALA A 69 1.43 -7.23 -3.75
N HIS A 70 1.37 -8.28 -2.92
CA HIS A 70 1.20 -8.14 -1.47
C HIS A 70 2.27 -7.24 -0.85
N LYS A 71 3.55 -7.48 -1.20
CA LYS A 71 4.65 -6.68 -0.68
C LYS A 71 4.53 -5.20 -1.08
N ALA A 72 4.12 -4.91 -2.31
CA ALA A 72 3.88 -3.54 -2.76
C ALA A 72 2.75 -2.87 -1.96
N ARG A 73 1.64 -3.58 -1.73
CA ARG A 73 0.51 -3.13 -0.92
C ARG A 73 0.93 -2.85 0.52
N ASP A 74 1.73 -3.71 1.13
CA ASP A 74 2.23 -3.54 2.50
C ASP A 74 3.16 -2.33 2.62
N ILE A 75 4.05 -2.12 1.64
CA ILE A 75 4.93 -0.94 1.60
C ILE A 75 4.10 0.35 1.49
N ALA A 76 3.09 0.38 0.63
CA ALA A 76 2.21 1.54 0.48
C ALA A 76 1.40 1.82 1.75
N ALA A 77 0.89 0.78 2.41
CA ALA A 77 0.20 0.90 3.69
C ALA A 77 1.11 1.46 4.80
N GLN A 78 2.36 0.99 4.86
CA GLN A 78 3.35 1.51 5.80
C GLN A 78 3.66 2.99 5.54
N GLN A 79 3.85 3.38 4.27
CA GLN A 79 4.06 4.79 3.89
C GLN A 79 2.88 5.68 4.26
N ILE A 80 1.64 5.19 4.13
CA ILE A 80 0.45 5.92 4.61
C ILE A 80 0.57 6.18 6.11
N SER A 81 0.86 5.14 6.90
CA SER A 81 0.98 5.29 8.36
C SER A 81 2.06 6.31 8.75
N GLU A 82 3.21 6.28 8.09
CA GLU A 82 4.32 7.23 8.35
C GLU A 82 3.92 8.68 8.03
N LEU A 83 3.25 8.90 6.90
CA LEU A 83 2.78 10.24 6.51
C LEU A 83 1.68 10.76 7.42
N GLU A 84 0.82 9.89 7.94
CA GLU A 84 -0.21 10.28 8.91
C GLU A 84 0.39 10.65 10.26
N ILE A 85 1.39 9.91 10.73
CA ILE A 85 2.14 10.26 11.94
C ILE A 85 2.83 11.62 11.76
N GLU A 86 3.58 11.83 10.67
CA GLU A 86 4.24 13.12 10.38
C GLU A 86 3.24 14.27 10.36
N ARG A 87 2.06 14.06 9.76
CA ARG A 87 0.99 15.07 9.72
C ARG A 87 0.49 15.40 11.14
N ASP A 88 0.24 14.40 11.95
CA ASP A 88 -0.33 14.57 13.28
C ASP A 88 0.68 15.27 14.21
N GLU A 89 1.97 14.91 14.15
CA GLU A 89 3.05 15.63 14.84
C GLU A 89 3.11 17.11 14.45
N LEU A 90 2.99 17.43 13.16
CA LEU A 90 2.97 18.82 12.69
C LEU A 90 1.74 19.61 13.17
N LEU A 91 0.60 18.93 13.31
CA LEU A 91 -0.63 19.54 13.82
C LEU A 91 -0.55 19.81 15.32
N ASP A 92 0.01 18.87 16.09
CA ASP A 92 0.23 19.00 17.52
C ASP A 92 1.20 20.13 17.84
N ASP A 93 2.33 20.22 17.11
CA ASP A 93 3.30 21.31 17.22
C ASP A 93 2.64 22.69 17.03
N VAL A 94 1.77 22.82 16.03
CA VAL A 94 1.05 24.07 15.80
C VAL A 94 0.04 24.32 16.92
N ALA A 95 -0.69 23.30 17.37
CA ALA A 95 -1.68 23.43 18.44
C ALA A 95 -1.06 23.93 19.76
N LEU A 96 0.11 23.41 20.13
CA LEU A 96 0.87 23.84 21.31
C LEU A 96 1.38 25.28 21.22
N GLU A 97 1.56 25.82 20.01
CA GLU A 97 2.01 27.21 19.80
C GLU A 97 0.88 28.24 19.84
N VAL A 98 -0.38 27.82 19.69
CA VAL A 98 -1.54 28.71 19.73
C VAL A 98 -2.30 28.67 21.06
N GLY A 99 -2.00 27.68 21.92
CA GLY A 99 -2.53 27.56 23.29
C GLY A 99 -1.72 28.36 24.30
#